data_AF-A0A7K4CTM4-F1
#
_entry.id   AF-A0A7K4CTM4-F1
#
_cell.length_a   1.000
_cell.length_b   1.000
_cell.length_c   1.000
_cell.angle_alpha   90.00
_cell.angle_beta   90.00
_cell.angle_gamma   90.00
#
_symmetry.space_group_name_H-M   'P 1'
#
loop_
_entity.id
_entity.type
_entity.pdbx_description
1 polymer ?
#
loop_
_entity_poly.entity_id
_entity_poly.type
_entity_poly.pdbx_seq_one_letter_code
_entity_poly.pdbx_strand_id
1 'polypeptide(L)' 'RCSDGKERQGRIRGKIKKRMWTRLGDLVIISLWDFQKDTHCDIVHRYRETERAWLERKGYINEFLQP' A
#
# COMPACT_ATOMS: atom_id res chain seq x y z
N ARG A 1 5.37 5.90 0.49
CA ARG A 1 6.66 5.19 0.64
C ARG A 1 6.42 3.68 0.76
N CYS A 2 7.23 2.84 0.12
CA CYS A 2 7.13 1.38 0.20
C CYS A 2 7.97 0.82 1.36
N SER A 3 7.75 -0.44 1.74
CA SER A 3 8.45 -1.12 2.84
C SER A 3 9.96 -1.30 2.63
N ASP A 4 10.40 -1.23 1.38
CA ASP A 4 11.80 -1.30 0.95
C ASP A 4 12.47 0.08 0.86
N GLY A 5 11.80 1.14 1.32
CA GLY A 5 12.30 2.50 1.31
C GLY A 5 12.20 3.24 -0.04
N LYS A 6 11.73 2.56 -1.10
CA LYS A 6 11.55 3.19 -2.41
C LYS A 6 10.20 3.93 -2.52
N GLU A 7 10.18 4.97 -3.34
CA GLU A 7 8.95 5.66 -3.72
C GLU A 7 8.52 5.21 -5.12
N ARG A 8 7.25 4.79 -5.22
CA ARG A 8 6.67 4.27 -6.46
C ARG A 8 5.37 4.98 -6.75
N GLN A 9 5.11 5.20 -8.03
CA GLN A 9 3.86 5.73 -8.51
C GLN A 9 2.81 4.60 -8.60
N GLY A 10 1.83 4.66 -7.70
CA GLY A 10 0.77 3.65 -7.59
C GLY A 10 -0.44 3.98 -8.46
N ARG A 11 -0.84 3.05 -9.33
CA ARG A 11 -2.11 3.11 -10.07
C ARG A 11 -3.23 2.47 -9.26
N ILE A 12 -4.32 3.19 -9.05
CA ILE A 12 -5.52 2.62 -8.40
C ILE A 12 -6.31 1.81 -9.44
N ARG A 13 -6.35 0.48 -9.28
CA ARG A 13 -7.17 -0.39 -10.14
C ARG A 13 -8.64 0.00 -10.01
N GLY A 14 -9.37 -0.02 -11.13
CA GLY A 14 -10.79 0.40 -11.17
C GLY A 14 -11.69 -0.35 -10.17
N LYS A 15 -11.41 -1.63 -9.91
CA LYS A 15 -12.11 -2.46 -8.92
C LYS A 15 -11.97 -1.93 -7.47
N ILE A 16 -10.86 -1.27 -7.14
CA ILE A 16 -10.64 -0.65 -5.83
C ILE A 16 -11.29 0.72 -5.80
N LYS A 17 -11.07 1.54 -6.84
CA LYS A 17 -11.66 2.87 -6.95
C LYS A 17 -13.18 2.86 -6.71
N LYS A 18 -13.86 1.82 -7.19
CA LYS A 18 -15.31 1.63 -6.97
C LYS A 18 -15.70 1.19 -5.56
N ARG A 19 -14.81 0.53 -4.81
CA ARG A 19 -15.13 -0.11 -3.51
C ARG A 19 -14.62 0.65 -2.31
N MET A 20 -13.53 1.41 -2.46
CA MET A 20 -12.85 2.05 -1.34
C MET A 20 -12.28 3.40 -1.75
N TRP A 21 -12.51 4.40 -0.90
CA TRP A 21 -11.93 5.73 -1.04
C TRP A 21 -10.54 5.76 -0.38
N THR A 22 -9.47 5.95 -1.15
CA THR A 22 -8.11 6.01 -0.58
C THR A 22 -7.77 7.45 -0.17
N ARG A 23 -7.18 7.62 1.01
CA ARG A 23 -6.67 8.89 1.53
C ARG A 23 -5.15 8.81 1.75
N LEU A 24 -4.51 9.95 1.91
CA LEU A 24 -3.12 10.01 2.37
C LEU A 24 -3.01 9.38 3.77
N GLY A 25 -1.97 8.57 4.00
CA GLY A 25 -1.78 7.81 5.25
C GLY A 25 -2.45 6.42 5.29
N ASP A 26 -3.26 6.06 4.29
CA ASP A 26 -3.82 4.71 4.22
C ASP A 26 -2.73 3.66 3.94
N LEU A 27 -2.76 2.55 4.69
CA LEU A 27 -1.89 1.41 4.41
C LEU A 27 -2.47 0.60 3.24
N VAL A 28 -1.66 0.43 2.19
CA VAL A 28 -2.07 -0.25 0.96
C VAL A 28 -1.14 -1.38 0.59
N ILE A 29 -1.70 -2.43 0.00
CA ILE A 29 -0.92 -3.47 -0.68
C ILE A 29 -0.80 -3.07 -2.14
N ILE A 30 0.43 -3.16 -2.64
CA ILE A 30 0.77 -2.92 -4.04
C ILE A 30 1.23 -4.20 -4.70
N SER A 31 0.94 -4.35 -5.99
CA SER A 31 1.56 -5.30 -6.89
C SER A 31 2.54 -4.54 -7.77
N LEU A 32 3.81 -4.96 -7.78
CA LEU A 32 4.80 -4.38 -8.68
C LEU A 32 4.49 -4.80 -10.12
N TRP A 33 4.80 -3.93 -11.08
CA TRP A 33 4.73 -4.26 -12.50
C TRP A 33 5.89 -5.16 -12.91
N ASP A 34 5.73 -5.98 -13.94
CA ASP A 34 6.83 -6.83 -14.41
C ASP A 34 7.97 -6.01 -15.06
N PHE A 35 7.62 -4.91 -15.71
CA PHE A 35 8.54 -3.89 -16.19
C PHE A 35 8.50 -2.69 -15.26
N GLN A 36 9.63 -1.98 -15.08
CA GLN A 36 9.68 -0.77 -14.25
C GLN A 36 9.27 -0.96 -12.76
N LYS A 37 9.62 -2.12 -12.17
CA LYS A 37 9.37 -2.51 -10.76
C LYS A 37 9.72 -1.45 -9.71
N ASP A 38 10.70 -0.61 -10.00
CA ASP A 38 11.20 0.40 -9.06
C ASP A 38 10.47 1.74 -9.15
N THR A 39 9.66 1.96 -10.18
CA THR A 39 8.97 3.24 -10.38
C THR A 39 7.46 3.11 -10.38
N HIS A 40 6.90 1.98 -10.83
CA HIS A 40 5.47 1.81 -11.01
C HIS A 40 4.93 0.58 -10.29
N CYS A 41 3.70 0.71 -9.78
CA CYS A 41 2.97 -0.39 -9.16
C CYS A 41 1.45 -0.19 -9.28
N ASP A 42 0.68 -1.27 -9.09
CA ASP A 42 -0.77 -1.23 -8.96
C ASP A 42 -1.19 -1.41 -7.51
N ILE A 43 -2.07 -0.55 -7.01
CA ILE A 43 -2.70 -0.74 -5.70
C ILE A 43 -3.74 -1.87 -5.84
N VAL A 44 -3.58 -2.92 -5.04
CA VAL A 44 -4.43 -4.13 -5.07
C VAL A 44 -5.36 -4.25 -3.86
N HIS A 45 -4.99 -3.64 -2.74
CA HIS A 45 -5.81 -3.64 -1.53
C HIS A 45 -5.50 -2.43 -0.65
N ARG A 46 -6.47 -2.04 0.20
CA ARG A 46 -6.30 -1.02 1.23
C ARG A 46 -6.76 -1.61 2.56
N TYR A 47 -5.86 -1.64 3.54
CA TYR A 47 -6.18 -2.07 4.89
C TYR A 47 -7.01 -1.01 5.63
N ARG A 48 -7.88 -1.49 6.52
CA ARG A 48 -8.56 -0.66 7.52
C ARG A 48 -7.62 -0.37 8.68
N GLU A 49 -7.98 0.61 9.49
CA GLU A 49 -7.25 0.97 10.71
C GLU A 49 -7.04 -0.23 11.65
N THR A 50 -8.10 -1.02 11.86
CA THR A 50 -8.05 -2.20 12.74
C THR A 50 -7.13 -3.29 12.20
N GLU A 51 -7.08 -3.47 10.88
CA GLU A 51 -6.19 -4.43 10.22
C GLU A 51 -4.73 -3.94 10.29
N ARG A 52 -4.50 -2.63 10.11
CA ARG A 52 -3.18 -2.02 10.32
C ARG A 52 -2.66 -2.29 11.74
N ALA A 53 -3.45 -1.97 12.76
CA ALA A 53 -3.07 -2.19 14.15
C ALA A 53 -2.78 -3.68 14.46
N TRP A 54 -3.50 -4.60 13.80
CA TRP A 54 -3.22 -6.03 13.91
C TRP A 54 -1.87 -6.42 13.27
N LEU A 55 -1.55 -5.86 12.09
CA LEU A 55 -0.30 -6.08 11.39
C LEU A 55 0.91 -5.53 12.16
N GLU A 56 0.76 -4.34 12.78
CA GLU A 56 1.77 -3.72 13.64
C GLU A 56 2.08 -4.60 14.85
N ARG A 57 1.05 -5.06 15.57
CA ARG A 57 1.21 -5.94 16.73
C ARG A 57 1.91 -7.25 16.41
N LYS A 58 1.79 -7.72 15.17
CA LYS A 58 2.44 -8.94 14.69
C LYS A 58 3.83 -8.71 14.11
N GLY A 59 4.26 -7.46 13.95
CA GLY A 59 5.55 -7.11 13.36
C GLY A 59 5.63 -7.35 11.86
N TYR A 60 4.50 -7.40 11.14
CA TYR A 60 4.48 -7.58 9.69
C TYR A 60 4.74 -6.30 8.89
N ILE A 61 4.56 -5.14 9.52
CA ILE A 61 4.83 -3.84 8.90
C ILE A 61 5.92 -3.11 9.67
N ASN A 62 6.88 -2.55 8.94
CA ASN A 62 8.00 -1.80 9.50
C ASN A 62 7.57 -0.39 9.89
N GLU A 63 8.26 0.18 10.88
CA GLU A 63 8.07 1.53 11.41
C GLU A 63 8.15 2.62 10.32
N PHE A 64 8.88 2.37 9.23
CA PHE A 64 8.98 3.27 8.07
C PHE A 64 7.67 3.49 7.29
N LEU A 65 6.61 2.73 7.60
CA LEU A 65 5.28 2.86 7.01
C LEU A 65 4.31 3.68 7.88
N GLN A 66 4.79 4.31 8.96
CA GLN A 66 3.99 5.23 9.75
C GLN A 66 3.67 6.51 8.95
N PRO A 67 2.43 7.04 9.09
CA PRO A 67 1.96 8.22 8.38
C PRO A 67 2.70 9.50 8.76
#